data_AF-Q01EB2-F1
#
_entry.id   AF-Q01EB2-F1
#
_cell.length_a   1.000
_cell.length_b   1.000
_cell.length_c   1.000
_cell.angle_alpha   90.00
_cell.angle_beta   90.00
_cell.angle_gamma   90.00
#
_symmetry.space_group_name_H-M   'P 1'
#
loop_
_entity.id
_entity.type
_entity.pdbx_description
1 polymer ?
#
loop_
_entity_poly.entity_id
_entity_poly.type
_entity_poly.pdbx_seq_one_letter_code
_entity_poly.pdbx_strand_id
1 'polypeptide(L)' 'MARYYCDYCDAFLTHDSATVRKQHNSGFKHKANARAYYAQFQLIPQPAIRANMAQVDHIHFKESRD' A
#
# COMPACT_ATOMS: atom_id res chain seq x y z
N MET A 1 -25.52 6.09 -4.74
CA MET A 1 -24.36 5.77 -3.87
C MET A 1 -23.41 4.91 -4.69
N ALA A 2 -22.23 5.41 -5.05
CA ALA A 2 -21.24 4.58 -5.73
C ALA A 2 -20.78 3.49 -4.75
N ARG A 3 -20.79 2.22 -5.17
CA ARG A 3 -20.26 1.13 -4.34
C ARG A 3 -18.76 1.03 -4.57
N TYR A 4 -17.99 1.02 -3.50
CA TYR A 4 -16.55 0.80 -3.59
C TYR A 4 -16.27 -0.68 -3.89
N TYR A 5 -15.59 -0.93 -5.00
CA TYR A 5 -15.10 -2.24 -5.36
C TYR A 5 -13.59 -2.30 -5.10
N CYS A 6 -13.12 -3.40 -4.50
CA CYS A 6 -11.70 -3.62 -4.29
C CYS A 6 -11.19 -4.71 -5.23
N ASP A 7 -10.33 -4.34 -6.17
CA ASP A 7 -9.75 -5.26 -7.14
C ASP A 7 -8.91 -6.38 -6.50
N TYR A 8 -8.20 -6.07 -5.39
CA TYR A 8 -7.41 -7.08 -4.68
C TYR A 8 -8.28 -8.10 -3.92
N CYS A 9 -9.49 -7.74 -3.54
CA CYS A 9 -10.37 -8.62 -2.75
C CYS A 9 -11.51 -9.23 -3.55
N ASP A 10 -11.68 -8.83 -4.82
CA ASP A 10 -12.80 -9.19 -5.69
C ASP A 10 -14.14 -9.09 -4.96
N ALA A 11 -14.37 -7.94 -4.33
CA ALA A 11 -15.49 -7.74 -3.43
C ALA A 11 -15.97 -6.29 -3.42
N PHE A 12 -17.30 -6.15 -3.37
CA PHE A 12 -17.96 -4.87 -3.10
C PHE A 12 -18.04 -4.60 -1.60
N LEU A 13 -17.70 -3.38 -1.19
CA LEU A 13 -17.95 -2.89 0.16
C LEU A 13 -19.43 -2.59 0.33
N THR A 14 -20.01 -3.09 1.43
CA THR A 14 -21.42 -2.89 1.78
C THR A 14 -21.74 -1.44 2.10
N HIS A 15 -20.78 -0.74 2.71
CA HIS A 15 -20.86 0.69 3.02
C HIS A 15 -19.64 1.42 2.48
N ASP A 16 -19.88 2.36 1.56
CA ASP A 16 -18.83 3.23 1.04
C ASP A 16 -18.66 4.46 1.93
N SER A 17 -17.91 4.32 3.02
CA SER A 17 -17.47 5.44 3.85
C SER A 17 -15.95 5.48 3.93
N ALA A 18 -15.37 6.67 4.12
CA ALA A 18 -13.92 6.82 4.22
C ALA A 18 -13.32 5.96 5.34
N THR A 19 -14.02 5.82 6.47
CA THR A 19 -13.60 4.97 7.60
C THR A 19 -13.61 3.49 7.22
N VAL A 20 -14.68 3.01 6.58
CA VAL A 20 -14.79 1.60 6.17
C VAL A 20 -13.75 1.27 5.10
N ARG A 21 -13.48 2.17 4.15
CA ARG A 21 -12.39 1.99 3.17
C ARG A 21 -11.01 1.94 3.85
N LYS A 22 -10.74 2.81 4.81
CA LYS A 22 -9.48 2.77 5.59
C LYS A 22 -9.33 1.46 6.35
N GLN A 23 -10.38 0.98 7.00
CA GLN A 23 -10.38 -0.30 7.72
C GLN A 23 -10.19 -1.49 6.77
N HIS A 24 -10.84 -1.46 5.59
CA HIS A 24 -10.68 -2.49 4.58
C HIS A 24 -9.22 -2.55 4.07
N ASN A 25 -8.65 -1.41 3.69
CA ASN A 25 -7.29 -1.31 3.16
C ASN A 25 -6.23 -1.70 4.21
N SER A 26 -6.48 -1.43 5.50
CA SER A 26 -5.59 -1.83 6.59
C SER A 26 -5.78 -3.28 7.04
N GLY A 27 -6.84 -3.95 6.57
CA GLY A 27 -7.21 -5.32 6.92
C GLY A 27 -6.23 -6.38 6.44
N PHE A 28 -6.15 -7.48 7.18
CA PHE A 28 -5.23 -8.59 6.90
C PHE A 28 -5.45 -9.21 5.51
N LYS A 29 -6.71 -9.51 5.16
CA LYS A 29 -7.07 -10.10 3.87
C LYS A 29 -6.63 -9.22 2.70
N HIS A 30 -6.94 -7.92 2.75
CA HIS A 30 -6.54 -6.97 1.72
C HIS A 30 -5.02 -6.91 1.56
N LYS A 31 -4.28 -6.78 2.66
CA LYS A 31 -2.81 -6.74 2.65
C LYS A 31 -2.19 -8.03 2.11
N ALA A 32 -2.72 -9.20 2.47
CA ALA A 32 -2.24 -10.48 1.97
C ALA A 32 -2.47 -10.61 0.47
N ASN A 33 -3.67 -10.26 -0.02
CA ASN A 33 -3.99 -10.31 -1.44
C ASN A 33 -3.17 -9.31 -2.25
N ALA A 34 -2.97 -8.09 -1.75
CA ALA A 34 -2.13 -7.09 -2.40
C ALA A 34 -0.68 -7.58 -2.52
N ARG A 35 -0.11 -8.20 -1.47
CA ARG A 35 1.24 -8.80 -1.51
C ARG A 35 1.31 -9.95 -2.52
N ALA A 36 0.32 -10.84 -2.53
CA ALA A 36 0.27 -11.96 -3.47
C ALA A 36 0.19 -11.48 -4.92
N TYR A 37 -0.61 -10.44 -5.19
CA TYR A 37 -0.69 -9.80 -6.50
C TYR A 37 0.69 -9.31 -6.96
N TYR A 38 1.36 -8.47 -6.16
CA TYR A 38 2.69 -7.97 -6.55
C TYR A 38 3.78 -9.05 -6.58
N ALA A 39 3.65 -10.13 -5.79
CA ALA A 39 4.57 -11.25 -5.83
C ALA A 39 4.54 -12.00 -7.18
N GLN A 40 3.38 -12.05 -7.86
CA GLN A 40 3.28 -12.62 -9.21
C GLN A 40 4.07 -11.81 -10.24
N PHE A 41 4.14 -10.48 -10.07
CA PHE A 41 4.89 -9.59 -10.95
C PHE A 41 6.34 -9.39 -10.55
N GLN A 42 6.78 -9.92 -9.40
CA GLN A 42 8.17 -9.80 -8.91
C GLN A 42 9.17 -10.64 -9.72
N LEU A 43 8.69 -11.53 -10.59
CA LEU A 43 9.51 -12.22 -11.60
C LEU A 43 9.93 -11.28 -12.75
N ILE A 44 9.35 -10.08 -12.82
CA ILE A 44 9.82 -8.99 -13.66
C ILE A 44 10.80 -8.18 -12.79
N PRO A 45 12.11 -8.18 -13.10
CA PRO A 45 13.08 -7.40 -12.32
C PRO A 45 12.66 -5.93 -12.34
N GLN A 46 12.23 -5.42 -11.19
CA GLN A 46 11.90 -4.01 -11.04
C GLN A 46 13.20 -3.20 -11.11
N PRO A 47 13.37 -2.30 -12.08
CA PRO A 47 14.46 -1.34 -12.01
C PRO A 47 14.22 -0.41 -10.80
N ALA A 48 15.09 -0.52 -9.80
CA ALA A 48 15.53 0.56 -8.91
C ALA A 48 14.52 1.40 -8.10
N ILE A 49 13.36 0.89 -7.67
CA ILE A 49 12.50 1.64 -6.73
C ILE A 49 12.94 1.48 -5.25
N ARG A 50 13.78 0.49 -4.93
CA ARG A 50 14.18 0.19 -3.54
C ARG A 50 15.35 1.04 -2.99
N ALA A 51 16.01 1.84 -3.83
CA ALA A 51 17.17 2.65 -3.39
C ALA A 51 16.77 3.91 -2.58
N ASN A 52 15.54 4.41 -2.71
CA ASN A 52 15.17 5.72 -2.17
C ASN A 52 14.50 5.72 -0.79
N MET A 53 14.23 4.55 -0.18
CA MET A 53 13.63 4.50 1.16
C MET A 53 14.64 4.46 2.31
N ALA A 54 15.91 4.11 2.05
CA ALA A 54 16.96 4.08 3.07
C ALA A 54 17.68 5.43 3.27
N GLN A 55 17.50 6.39 2.35
CA GLN A 55 18.15 7.70 2.45
C GLN A 55 17.36 8.74 3.25
N VAL A 56 16.06 8.54 3.47
CA VAL A 56 15.19 9.53 4.16
C VAL A 56 15.52 9.62 5.66
N ASP A 57 15.97 8.53 6.28
CA ASP A 57 16.30 8.50 7.72
C ASP A 57 17.60 9.28 8.06
N HIS A 58 18.46 9.58 7.07
CA HIS A 58 19.70 10.35 7.30
C HIS A 58 19.56 11.86 7.09
N ILE A 59 18.55 12.31 6.32
CA ILE A 59 18.38 13.73 5.98
C ILE A 59 17.85 14.52 7.19
N HIS A 60 16.95 13.91 7.97
CA HIS A 60 16.27 14.59 9.08
C HIS A 60 17.15 14.87 10.31
N PHE A 61 18.35 14.29 10.38
CA PHE A 61 19.27 14.49 11.51
C PHE A 61 20.28 15.64 11.31
N LYS A 62 20.51 16.09 10.06
CA LYS A 62 21.48 17.17 9.79
C LYS A 62 20.89 18.57 9.90
N GLU A 63 19.59 18.74 9.75
CA GLU A 63 18.93 20.07 9.80
C GLU A 63 18.61 20.56 11.22
N SER A 64 18.90 19.80 12.27
CA SER A 64 18.56 20.13 13.67
C SER A 64 19.74 20.57 14.52
N ARG A 65 20.90 20.93 13.91
CA ARG A 65 22.10 21.39 14.63
C ARG A 65 22.68 22.73 14.14
N ASP A 66 21.90 23.53 13.42
CA ASP A 66 22.24 24.92 13.12
C ASP A 66 21.33 25.88 13.90
#